data_AF-A0A6J4X611-F1
#
_entry.id   AF-A0A6J4X611-F1
#
_cell.length_a   1.000
_cell.length_b   1.000
_cell.length_c   1.000
_cell.angle_alpha   90.00
_cell.angle_beta   90.00
_cell.angle_gamma   90.00
#
_symmetry.space_group_name_H-M   'P 1'
#
loop_
_entity.id
_entity.type
_entity.pdbx_description
1 polymer ?
#
loop_
_entity_poly.entity_id
_entity_poly.type
_entity_poly.pdbx_seq_one_letter_code
_entity_poly.pdbx_strand_id
1 'polypeptide(L)'
;MADPLNESGVFPPMVCQMIGVGESTGALDAMLEKIADFYDEEVDQAVENLTSLIEPFMLVFLGVTIGGLVVAMYLPIFKMAGAMG
;
A
#
# COMPACT_ATOMS: atom_id res chain seq x y z
N MET A 1 11.86 11.85 29.36
CA MET A 1 11.59 12.52 28.07
C MET A 1 10.37 11.96 27.36
N ALA A 2 9.97 10.71 27.59
CA ALA A 2 8.81 10.09 26.93
C ALA A 2 7.45 10.78 27.17
N ASP A 3 7.16 11.24 28.38
CA ASP A 3 5.85 11.83 28.74
C ASP A 3 5.49 13.10 27.92
N PRO A 4 6.34 14.14 27.83
CA PRO A 4 6.03 15.32 27.02
C PRO A 4 6.01 15.04 25.50
N LEU A 5 6.72 14.01 25.02
CA LEU A 5 6.67 13.60 23.61
C LEU A 5 5.33 12.96 23.27
N ASN A 6 4.76 12.17 24.20
CA ASN A 6 3.46 11.56 24.03
C ASN A 6 2.32 12.61 24.03
N GLU A 7 2.43 13.65 24.86
CA GLU A 7 1.47 14.76 24.89
C GLU A 7 1.50 15.64 23.63
N SER A 8 2.60 15.61 22.86
CA SER A 8 2.70 16.39 21.61
C SER A 8 1.77 15.90 20.50
N GLY A 9 1.31 14.64 20.56
CA GLY A 9 0.42 14.04 19.56
C GLY A 9 1.05 13.79 18.18
N VAL A 10 2.31 14.18 17.97
CA VAL A 10 3.06 13.96 16.73
C VAL A 10 3.72 12.58 16.71
N PHE A 11 4.13 12.09 17.88
CA PHE A 11 4.81 10.81 18.03
C PHE A 11 3.82 9.69 18.34
N PRO A 12 3.81 8.60 17.57
CA PRO A 12 2.96 7.46 17.86
C PRO A 12 3.27 6.86 19.24
N PRO A 13 2.27 6.25 19.92
CA PRO A 13 2.45 5.69 21.25
C PRO A 13 3.58 4.66 21.34
N MET A 14 3.83 3.91 20.26
CA MET A 14 4.91 2.93 20.15
C MET A 14 6.29 3.59 20.28
N VAL A 15 6.52 4.71 19.60
CA VAL A 15 7.77 5.47 19.63
C VAL A 15 8.03 6.03 21.03
N CYS A 16 7.00 6.63 21.66
CA CYS A 16 7.10 7.15 23.02
C CYS A 16 7.42 6.05 24.04
N GLN A 17 6.84 4.86 23.89
CA GLN A 17 7.11 3.71 24.75
C GLN A 17 8.55 3.20 24.59
N MET A 18 9.04 3.06 23.36
CA MET A 18 10.42 2.62 23.11
C MET A 18 11.45 3.61 23.63
N ILE A 19 11.20 4.92 23.49
CA ILE A 19 12.04 5.97 24.09
C ILE A 19 12.01 5.86 25.62
N GLY A 20 10.84 5.65 26.23
CA GLY A 20 10.72 5.45 27.68
C GLY A 20 11.51 4.23 28.18
N VAL A 21 11.44 3.11 27.46
CA VAL A 21 12.26 1.91 27.77
C VAL A 21 13.75 2.21 27.62
N GLY A 22 14.15 2.92 26.57
CA GLY A 22 15.54 3.32 26.33
C GLY A 22 16.10 4.24 27.41
N GLU A 23 15.33 5.23 27.86
CA GLU A 23 15.69 6.08 29.01
C GLU A 23 15.81 5.27 30.30
N SER A 24 14.88 4.34 30.56
CA SER A 24 14.84 3.54 31.79
C SER A 24 16.01 2.55 31.90
N THR A 25 16.50 2.08 30.75
CA THR A 25 17.55 1.05 30.64
C THR A 25 18.92 1.64 30.28
N GLY A 26 18.99 2.94 30.00
CA GLY A 26 20.19 3.60 29.49
C GLY A 26 20.56 3.21 28.06
N ALA A 27 19.64 2.58 27.32
CA ALA A 27 19.83 2.08 25.95
C ALA A 27 19.07 2.90 24.91
N LEU A 28 18.98 4.23 25.11
CA LEU A 28 18.22 5.13 24.25
C LEU A 28 18.68 5.08 22.78
N ASP A 29 19.99 5.12 22.54
CA ASP A 29 20.55 5.07 21.18
C ASP A 29 20.10 3.81 20.43
N ALA A 30 20.16 2.65 21.09
CA ALA A 30 19.72 1.39 20.51
C ALA A 30 18.19 1.33 20.28
N MET A 31 17.39 1.99 21.12
CA MET A 31 15.94 2.08 20.91
C MET A 31 15.60 3.01 19.74
N LEU A 32 16.32 4.12 19.57
CA LEU A 32 16.14 5.03 18.44
C LEU A 32 16.53 4.39 17.11
N GLU A 33 17.62 3.61 17.08
CA GLU A 33 18.03 2.83 15.91
C GLU A 33 16.95 1.83 15.51
N LYS A 34 16.38 1.09 16.49
CA LYS A 34 15.25 0.19 16.22
C LYS A 34 13.99 0.90 15.70
N ILE A 35 13.71 2.11 16.18
CA ILE A 35 12.57 2.89 15.68
C ILE A 35 12.81 3.26 14.21
N ALA A 36 14.03 3.67 13.85
CA ALA A 36 14.38 3.97 12.47
C ALA A 36 14.22 2.75 11.56
N ASP A 37 14.79 1.60 11.96
CA ASP A 37 14.68 0.34 11.22
C ASP A 37 13.20 -0.05 11.00
N PHE A 38 12.36 0.10 12.03
CA PHE A 38 10.94 -0.20 11.93
C PHE A 38 10.22 0.68 10.91
N TYR A 39 10.50 1.99 10.88
CA TYR A 39 9.88 2.89 9.91
C TYR A 39 10.37 2.65 8.49
N ASP A 40 11.65 2.33 8.32
CA ASP A 40 12.20 1.95 7.01
C ASP A 40 11.52 0.66 6.49
N GLU A 41 11.36 -0.35 7.35
CA GLU A 41 10.60 -1.57 7.01
C GLU A 41 9.13 -1.27 6.68
N GLU A 42 8.47 -0.38 7.43
CA GLU A 42 7.07 0.01 7.17
C GLU A 42 6.92 0.71 5.82
N VAL A 43 7.87 1.60 5.47
CA VAL A 43 7.92 2.29 4.18
C VAL A 43 8.17 1.30 3.04
N ASP A 44 9.16 0.42 3.17
CA ASP A 44 9.47 -0.59 2.15
C ASP A 44 8.26 -1.51 1.92
N GLN A 45 7.61 -1.97 2.99
CA GLN A 45 6.42 -2.80 2.90
C GLN A 45 5.25 -2.04 2.24
N ALA A 46 5.06 -0.76 2.55
CA ALA A 46 4.06 0.07 1.91
C ALA A 46 4.33 0.23 0.41
N VAL A 47 5.59 0.46 0.01
CA VAL A 47 5.99 0.56 -1.40
C VAL A 47 5.79 -0.76 -2.14
N GLU A 48 6.15 -1.89 -1.52
CA GLU A 48 5.93 -3.22 -2.10
C GLU A 48 4.44 -3.50 -2.30
N ASN A 49 3.61 -3.19 -1.30
CA ASN A 49 2.15 -3.35 -1.38
C ASN A 49 1.53 -2.46 -2.46
N LEU A 50 1.99 -1.21 -2.60
CA LEU A 50 1.53 -0.34 -3.68
C LEU A 50 1.93 -0.90 -5.05
N THR A 51 3.13 -1.43 -5.16
CA THR A 51 3.65 -2.01 -6.41
C THR A 51 2.91 -3.30 -6.78
N SER A 52 2.62 -4.16 -5.81
CA SER A 52 1.90 -5.42 -6.04
C SER A 52 0.45 -5.21 -6.48
N LEU A 53 -0.17 -4.08 -6.11
CA LEU A 53 -1.51 -3.70 -6.57
C LEU A 53 -1.54 -3.13 -8.00
N ILE A 54 -0.41 -2.68 -8.54
CA ILE A 54 -0.34 -2.17 -9.93
C ILE A 54 -0.58 -3.30 -10.93
N GLU A 55 -0.04 -4.50 -10.68
CA GLU A 55 -0.19 -5.66 -11.56
C GLU A 55 -1.66 -6.10 -11.78
N PRO A 56 -2.48 -6.36 -10.74
CA PRO A 56 -3.89 -6.73 -10.93
C PRO A 56 -4.69 -5.62 -11.59
N PHE A 57 -4.37 -4.35 -11.32
CA PHE A 57 -5.03 -3.22 -11.97
C PHE A 57 -4.78 -3.21 -13.50
N MET A 58 -3.53 -3.44 -13.90
CA MET A 58 -3.15 -3.55 -15.31
C MET A 58 -3.87 -4.71 -16.00
N LEU A 59 -3.98 -5.87 -15.35
CA LEU A 59 -4.70 -7.04 -15.89
C LEU A 59 -6.20 -6.76 -16.09
N VAL A 60 -6.85 -6.11 -15.12
CA VAL A 60 -8.25 -5.71 -15.25
C VAL A 60 -8.43 -4.73 -16.41
N PHE A 61 -7.57 -3.72 -16.50
CA PHE A 61 -7.62 -2.74 -17.59
C PHE A 61 -7.42 -3.39 -18.98
N LEU A 62 -6.46 -4.30 -19.10
CA LEU A 62 -6.20 -5.03 -20.34
C LEU A 62 -7.39 -5.93 -20.70
N GLY A 63 -7.95 -6.64 -19.71
CA GLY A 63 -9.11 -7.50 -19.88
C GLY A 63 -10.35 -6.74 -20.36
N VAL A 64 -10.62 -5.56 -19.78
CA VAL A 64 -11.73 -4.69 -20.22
C VAL A 64 -11.49 -4.18 -21.64
N THR A 65 -10.27 -3.76 -21.96
CA THR A 65 -9.92 -3.24 -23.30
C THR A 65 -10.10 -4.32 -24.37
N ILE A 66 -9.54 -5.52 -24.14
CA ILE A 66 -9.64 -6.64 -25.08
C ILE A 66 -11.10 -7.12 -25.16
N GLY A 67 -11.79 -7.26 -24.03
CA GLY A 67 -13.21 -7.64 -24.00
C GLY A 67 -14.10 -6.67 -24.77
N GLY A 68 -13.86 -5.36 -24.61
CA GLY A 68 -14.54 -4.31 -25.37
C GLY A 68 -14.31 -4.41 -26.87
N LEU A 69 -13.07 -4.68 -27.29
CA LEU A 69 -12.73 -4.88 -28.71
C LEU A 69 -13.45 -6.09 -29.31
N VAL A 70 -13.47 -7.22 -28.59
CA VAL A 70 -14.18 -8.44 -29.02
C VAL A 70 -15.67 -8.14 -29.19
N VAL A 71 -16.32 -7.53 -28.20
CA VAL A 71 -17.74 -7.16 -28.31
C VAL A 71 -17.98 -6.23 -29.49
N ALA A 72 -17.14 -5.21 -29.69
CA ALA A 72 -17.25 -4.27 -30.80
C ALA A 72 -17.10 -4.95 -32.18
N MET A 73 -16.26 -5.97 -32.30
CA MET A 73 -16.08 -6.73 -33.54
C MET A 73 -17.22 -7.72 -33.81
N TYR A 74 -17.72 -8.43 -32.79
CA TYR A 74 -18.71 -9.50 -32.99
C TYR A 74 -20.16 -9.01 -32.95
N LEU A 75 -20.48 -7.96 -32.21
CA LEU A 75 -21.84 -7.42 -32.11
C LEU A 75 -22.43 -6.99 -33.48
N PRO A 76 -21.68 -6.36 -34.40
CA PRO A 76 -22.14 -6.08 -35.76
C PRO A 76 -22.43 -7.35 -36.56
N ILE A 77 -21.60 -8.40 -36.40
CA ILE A 77 -21.80 -9.69 -37.08
C ILE A 77 -23.13 -10.31 -36.63
N PHE A 78 -23.41 -10.32 -35.33
CA PHE A 78 -24.69 -10.82 -34.79
C PHE A 78 -25.88 -9.99 -35.27
N LYS A 79 -25.76 -8.66 -35.31
CA LYS A 79 -26.83 -7.80 -35.83
C LYS A 79 -27.11 -8.03 -37.33
N MET A 80 -26.06 -8.21 -38.13
CA MET A 80 -26.18 -8.52 -39.56
C MET A 80 -26.78 -9.91 -39.80
N ALA A 81 -26.38 -10.91 -39.01
CA ALA A 81 -26.92 -12.26 -39.10
C ALA A 81 -28.41 -12.31 -38.71
N GLY A 82 -28.80 -11.62 -37.65
CA GLY A 82 -30.21 -11.52 -37.22
C GLY A 82 -31.11 -10.68 -38.13
N ALA A 83 -30.54 -9.83 -38.99
CA ALA A 83 -31.29 -9.08 -40.01
C ALA A 83 -31.46 -9.86 -41.33
N MET A 84 -30.74 -10.97 -41.52
CA MET A 84 -30.80 -11.82 -42.70
C MET A 84 -31.60 -13.14 -42.50
N GLY A 85 -32.05 -13.43 -41.28
CA GLY A 85 -33.00 -14.51 -40.97
C GLY A 85 -34.39 -13.95 -40.66
#